data_AF-A0A6N1AD76-F1
#
_entry.id   AF-A0A6N1AD76-F1
#
_cell.length_a   1.000
_cell.length_b   1.000
_cell.length_c   1.000
_cell.angle_alpha   90.00
_cell.angle_beta   90.00
_cell.angle_gamma   90.00
#
_symmetry.space_group_name_H-M   'P 1'
#
loop_
_entity.id
_entity.type
_entity.pdbx_description
1 polymer ?
#
loop_
_entity_poly.entity_id
_entity_poly.type
_entity_poly.pdbx_seq_one_letter_code
_entity_poly.pdbx_strand_id
1 'polypeptide(L)'
;MDPRLPTLLTAPVSPRLVIEATYLDVLVRDGLPAGTGFSIALPRGWAVERTATAAPGPQAPIVPLARFHPGEPGATGAAEGVELVVWAAFLPREMHGADWLRAWMRSQGYRELDFRQAPSPTGMMGDALAAGRHNGALRLHRLLTVKDGDLLFLIDGRMIQGGMAQGGVADHRVMQEIVLLAAMRFRLAEPTGQTFAEGFEWTELKGGTHAVRFLASGLWRETPGGDAPPDGASLVLDHVGPDGSTGRGSLIAVLGAAEATAEAALAAAAEIERTTLAKLANQGFALSAEADLLAKERTAERSLLLHRRKARRSGPQGSTPMTVLSARIALAEAGGGEGVEAGQALPVCLILLSPDEDTAFEAWAINRRAFEIALSTVR
;
A
#
# COMPACT_ATOMS: atom_id res chain seq x y z
N MET A 1 -12.52 -11.03 -23.34
CA MET A 1 -12.03 -11.83 -22.19
C MET A 1 -12.66 -13.20 -22.27
N ASP A 2 -11.89 -14.26 -22.04
CA ASP A 2 -12.42 -15.63 -21.98
C ASP A 2 -13.19 -15.81 -20.66
N PRO A 3 -14.51 -16.05 -20.67
CA PRO A 3 -15.33 -16.22 -19.46
C PRO A 3 -14.95 -17.48 -18.65
N ARG A 4 -14.00 -18.30 -19.14
CA ARG A 4 -13.48 -19.48 -18.46
C ARG A 4 -12.30 -19.18 -17.53
N LEU A 5 -11.71 -17.98 -17.60
CA LEU A 5 -10.64 -17.60 -16.67
C LEU A 5 -11.25 -17.09 -15.35
N PRO A 6 -10.85 -17.65 -14.19
CA PRO A 6 -11.32 -17.17 -12.90
C PRO A 6 -11.03 -15.68 -12.74
N THR A 7 -12.03 -14.89 -12.41
CA THR A 7 -11.92 -13.47 -12.06
C THR A 7 -12.19 -13.27 -10.58
N LEU A 8 -11.65 -12.19 -10.01
CA LEU A 8 -11.79 -11.89 -8.60
C LEU A 8 -13.23 -11.48 -8.28
N LEU A 9 -13.90 -12.25 -7.42
CA LEU A 9 -15.25 -11.95 -6.98
C LEU A 9 -15.25 -10.76 -6.01
N THR A 10 -15.86 -9.63 -6.37
CA THR A 10 -15.83 -8.40 -5.56
C THR A 10 -17.05 -8.20 -4.65
N ALA A 11 -18.11 -8.99 -4.85
CA ALA A 11 -19.33 -8.99 -4.04
C ALA A 11 -19.87 -10.42 -3.89
N PRO A 12 -20.55 -10.75 -2.77
CA PRO A 12 -21.17 -12.06 -2.61
C PRO A 12 -22.17 -12.36 -3.75
N VAL A 13 -22.21 -13.62 -4.18
CA VAL A 13 -23.19 -14.14 -5.15
C VAL A 13 -24.48 -14.59 -4.47
N SER A 14 -24.39 -15.06 -3.23
CA SER A 14 -25.50 -15.55 -2.43
C SER A 14 -26.35 -14.40 -1.88
N PRO A 15 -27.68 -14.56 -1.80
CA PRO A 15 -28.54 -13.60 -1.12
C PRO A 15 -28.18 -13.45 0.36
N ARG A 16 -28.39 -12.25 0.91
CA ARG A 16 -28.09 -11.94 2.32
C ARG A 16 -28.66 -12.95 3.32
N LEU A 17 -29.92 -13.36 3.15
CA LEU A 17 -30.56 -14.35 4.04
C LEU A 17 -29.86 -15.72 4.01
N VAL A 18 -29.32 -16.13 2.86
CA VAL A 18 -28.55 -17.37 2.73
C VAL A 18 -27.20 -17.24 3.43
N ILE A 19 -26.56 -16.08 3.31
CA ILE A 19 -25.30 -15.78 3.98
C ILE A 19 -25.49 -15.81 5.50
N GLU A 20 -26.52 -15.15 6.03
CA GLU A 20 -26.81 -15.11 7.46
C GLU A 20 -27.18 -16.49 8.04
N ALA A 21 -27.83 -17.34 7.23
CA ALA A 21 -28.12 -18.72 7.62
C ALA A 21 -26.86 -19.62 7.60
N THR A 22 -25.98 -19.43 6.62
CA THR A 22 -24.83 -20.30 6.36
C THR A 22 -23.60 -19.95 7.20
N TYR A 23 -23.38 -18.67 7.49
CA TYR A 23 -22.13 -18.17 8.09
C TYR A 23 -22.31 -17.71 9.53
N LEU A 24 -21.23 -17.84 10.29
CA LEU A 24 -21.09 -17.39 11.68
C LEU A 24 -19.85 -16.51 11.80
N ASP A 25 -19.90 -15.46 12.61
CA ASP A 25 -18.67 -14.80 13.05
C ASP A 25 -18.04 -15.61 14.18
N VAL A 26 -16.81 -16.05 13.97
CA VAL A 26 -16.03 -16.82 14.95
C VAL A 26 -14.93 -15.92 15.50
N LEU A 27 -14.92 -15.73 16.81
CA LEU A 27 -13.82 -15.06 17.52
C LEU A 27 -12.70 -16.08 17.80
N VAL A 28 -11.52 -15.81 17.24
CA VAL A 28 -10.30 -16.59 17.45
C VAL A 28 -9.33 -15.72 18.26
N ARG A 29 -9.30 -15.95 19.57
CA ARG A 29 -8.42 -15.23 20.51
C ARG A 29 -7.67 -16.18 21.43
N ASP A 30 -8.40 -17.12 22.03
CA ASP A 30 -7.81 -18.05 22.99
C ASP A 30 -6.77 -18.94 22.31
N GLY A 31 -5.57 -19.01 22.88
CA GLY A 31 -4.44 -19.77 22.33
C GLY A 31 -3.63 -19.07 21.24
N LEU A 32 -3.98 -17.83 20.86
CA LEU A 32 -3.16 -17.01 19.97
C LEU A 32 -2.25 -16.05 20.77
N PRO A 33 -1.13 -15.60 20.17
CA PRO A 33 -0.31 -14.53 20.73
C PRO A 33 -1.10 -13.24 20.98
N ALA A 34 -0.72 -12.48 22.01
CA ALA A 34 -1.35 -11.20 22.34
C ALA A 34 -1.35 -10.23 21.14
N GLY A 35 -2.42 -9.46 20.95
CA GLY A 35 -2.56 -8.54 19.82
C GLY A 35 -2.82 -9.21 18.45
N THR A 36 -2.84 -10.54 18.36
CA THR A 36 -3.09 -11.25 17.09
C THR A 36 -4.47 -11.90 17.00
N GLY A 37 -5.31 -11.71 18.02
CA GLY A 37 -6.69 -12.21 18.02
C GLY A 37 -7.56 -11.51 16.99
N PHE A 38 -8.50 -12.22 16.38
CA PHE A 38 -9.39 -11.69 15.36
C PHE A 38 -10.75 -12.39 15.36
N SER A 39 -11.74 -11.75 14.73
CA SER A 39 -13.01 -12.36 14.33
C SER A 39 -13.06 -12.52 12.82
N ILE A 40 -13.67 -13.60 12.35
CA ILE A 40 -13.76 -13.95 10.93
C ILE A 40 -15.07 -14.68 10.66
N ALA A 41 -15.68 -14.45 9.50
CA ALA A 41 -16.88 -15.18 9.11
C ALA A 41 -16.53 -16.52 8.46
N LEU A 42 -17.13 -17.60 8.96
CA LEU A 42 -16.93 -18.96 8.46
C LEU A 42 -18.27 -19.66 8.25
N PRO A 43 -18.38 -20.59 7.29
CA PRO A 43 -19.55 -21.44 7.21
C PRO A 43 -19.72 -22.28 8.48
N ARG A 44 -20.97 -22.58 8.84
CA ARG A 44 -21.30 -23.54 9.91
C ARG A 44 -20.63 -24.90 9.62
N GLY A 45 -20.18 -25.59 10.67
CA GLY A 45 -19.52 -26.90 10.55
C GLY A 45 -18.03 -26.83 10.16
N TRP A 46 -17.43 -25.64 10.14
CA TRP A 46 -15.97 -25.49 9.97
C TRP A 46 -15.24 -25.64 11.31
N ALA A 47 -14.12 -26.35 11.27
CA ALA A 47 -13.19 -26.51 12.38
C ALA A 47 -12.10 -25.44 12.35
N VAL A 48 -11.52 -25.15 13.53
CA VAL A 48 -10.43 -24.19 13.74
C VAL A 48 -9.24 -24.91 14.35
N GLU A 49 -8.13 -24.95 13.63
CA GLU A 49 -6.82 -25.40 14.12
C GLU A 49 -5.95 -24.16 14.39
N ARG A 50 -5.49 -23.98 15.63
CA ARG A 50 -4.61 -22.86 16.02
C ARG A 50 -3.17 -23.33 15.91
N THR A 51 -2.35 -22.59 15.18
CA THR A 51 -1.02 -23.07 14.76
C THR A 51 0.13 -22.27 15.37
N ALA A 52 -0.06 -20.98 15.68
CA ALA A 52 0.99 -20.15 16.26
C ALA A 52 1.01 -20.20 17.79
N THR A 53 2.19 -20.45 18.35
CA THR A 53 2.46 -20.32 19.80
C THR A 53 3.21 -19.03 20.16
N ALA A 54 3.71 -18.30 19.15
CA ALA A 54 4.43 -17.03 19.32
C ALA A 54 4.01 -16.02 18.25
N ALA A 55 4.03 -14.73 18.60
CA ALA A 55 3.76 -13.64 17.67
C ALA A 55 4.84 -13.59 16.57
N PRO A 56 4.52 -13.11 15.36
CA PRO A 56 5.55 -12.86 14.36
C PRO A 56 6.54 -11.81 14.88
N GLY A 57 7.80 -11.94 14.48
CA GLY A 57 8.87 -11.02 14.86
C GLY A 57 10.12 -11.26 14.02
N PRO A 58 11.24 -10.59 14.32
CA PRO A 58 12.44 -10.66 13.47
C PRO A 58 12.98 -12.08 13.21
N GLN A 59 12.81 -12.99 14.18
CA GLN A 59 13.29 -14.38 14.08
C GLN A 59 12.30 -15.31 13.36
N ALA A 60 11.02 -14.97 13.37
CA ALA A 60 9.94 -15.70 12.72
C ALA A 60 9.01 -14.66 12.08
N PRO A 61 9.42 -14.05 10.95
CA PRO A 61 8.75 -12.86 10.43
C PRO A 61 7.38 -13.14 9.85
N ILE A 62 7.04 -14.41 9.58
CA ILE A 62 5.75 -14.82 9.05
C ILE A 62 5.34 -16.11 9.76
N VAL A 63 4.17 -16.10 10.39
CA VAL A 63 3.65 -17.26 11.13
C VAL A 63 2.19 -17.53 10.74
N PRO A 64 1.78 -18.80 10.58
CA PRO A 64 0.37 -19.14 10.44
C PRO A 64 -0.29 -19.03 11.82
N LEU A 65 -1.33 -18.21 11.97
CA LEU A 65 -2.06 -18.06 13.24
C LEU A 65 -3.09 -19.16 13.42
N ALA A 66 -3.95 -19.33 12.41
CA ALA A 66 -5.01 -20.32 12.43
C ALA A 66 -5.30 -20.85 11.03
N ARG A 67 -5.67 -22.12 10.99
CA ARG A 67 -6.15 -22.84 9.82
C ARG A 67 -7.61 -23.23 10.05
N PHE A 68 -8.41 -23.08 9.01
CA PHE A 68 -9.82 -23.37 9.00
C PHE A 68 -10.14 -24.31 7.86
N HIS A 69 -10.93 -25.33 8.16
CA HIS A 69 -11.34 -26.31 7.19
C HIS A 69 -12.73 -26.87 7.53
N PRO A 70 -13.46 -27.41 6.55
CA PRO A 70 -14.67 -28.19 6.81
C PRO A 70 -14.39 -29.29 7.85
N GLY A 71 -15.08 -29.25 8.98
CA GLY A 71 -14.91 -30.19 10.10
C GLY A 71 -15.98 -31.28 10.14
N GLU A 72 -17.13 -31.03 9.51
CA GLU A 72 -18.28 -31.94 9.47
C GLU A 72 -18.55 -32.43 8.04
N PRO A 73 -19.02 -33.69 7.85
CA PRO A 73 -19.49 -34.16 6.56
C PRO A 73 -20.61 -33.28 6.01
N GLY A 74 -20.46 -32.79 4.78
CA GLY A 74 -21.45 -31.92 4.13
C GLY A 74 -21.35 -30.43 4.48
N ALA A 75 -20.37 -30.01 5.29
CA ALA A 75 -20.09 -28.59 5.50
C ALA A 75 -19.75 -27.90 4.15
N THR A 76 -20.23 -26.66 3.99
CA THR A 76 -20.01 -25.86 2.78
C THR A 76 -18.51 -25.75 2.46
N GLY A 77 -18.10 -26.06 1.23
CA GLY A 77 -16.69 -26.05 0.80
C GLY A 77 -15.94 -27.38 0.99
N ALA A 78 -16.57 -28.40 1.58
CA ALA A 78 -15.94 -29.72 1.78
C ALA A 78 -15.63 -30.43 0.46
N ALA A 79 -16.57 -30.45 -0.49
CA ALA A 79 -16.39 -31.13 -1.77
C ALA A 79 -15.28 -30.51 -2.62
N GLU A 80 -15.10 -29.20 -2.47
CA GLU A 80 -14.13 -28.38 -3.21
C GLU A 80 -12.76 -28.33 -2.52
N GLY A 81 -12.63 -28.93 -1.34
CA GLY A 81 -11.41 -28.92 -0.54
C GLY A 81 -10.98 -27.50 -0.15
N VAL A 82 -11.95 -26.63 0.14
CA VAL A 82 -11.66 -25.25 0.55
C VAL A 82 -11.02 -25.26 1.93
N GLU A 83 -9.95 -24.49 2.04
CA GLU A 83 -9.23 -24.26 3.28
C GLU A 83 -8.97 -22.76 3.39
N LEU A 84 -8.95 -22.24 4.61
CA LEU A 84 -8.53 -20.86 4.88
C LEU A 84 -7.40 -20.88 5.90
N VAL A 85 -6.36 -20.10 5.65
CA VAL A 85 -5.28 -19.88 6.61
C VAL A 85 -5.13 -18.38 6.85
N VAL A 86 -5.16 -17.98 8.11
CA VAL A 86 -4.80 -16.62 8.51
C VAL A 86 -3.33 -16.63 8.94
N TRP A 87 -2.52 -15.89 8.20
CA TRP A 87 -1.12 -15.64 8.51
C TRP A 87 -0.99 -14.26 9.16
N ALA A 88 0.06 -14.10 9.97
CA ALA A 88 0.54 -12.80 10.39
C ALA A 88 2.01 -12.65 10.02
N ALA A 89 2.35 -11.46 9.53
CA ALA A 89 3.69 -11.06 9.14
C ALA A 89 4.12 -9.85 9.97
N PHE A 90 5.34 -9.91 10.49
CA PHE A 90 6.03 -8.78 11.09
C PHE A 90 6.60 -7.90 9.98
N LEU A 91 6.12 -6.67 9.94
CA LEU A 91 6.41 -5.68 8.93
C LEU A 91 6.82 -4.37 9.62
N PRO A 92 8.09 -4.24 10.06
CA PRO A 92 8.56 -3.09 10.83
C PRO A 92 8.72 -1.81 10.00
N ARG A 93 8.44 -1.88 8.69
CA ARG A 93 8.62 -0.79 7.73
C ARG A 93 7.30 -0.43 7.11
N GLU A 94 7.04 0.86 6.99
CA GLU A 94 5.80 1.36 6.44
C GLU A 94 5.74 1.08 4.93
N MET A 95 4.94 0.09 4.55
CA MET A 95 4.59 -0.21 3.16
C MET A 95 3.11 -0.56 3.04
N HIS A 96 2.58 -0.51 1.81
CA HIS A 96 1.22 -0.96 1.52
C HIS A 96 1.10 -2.47 1.62
N GLY A 97 -0.02 -2.96 2.14
CA GLY A 97 -0.34 -4.40 2.13
C GLY A 97 -0.42 -4.97 0.71
N ALA A 98 -0.88 -4.17 -0.26
CA ALA A 98 -0.91 -4.55 -1.67
C ALA A 98 0.50 -4.81 -2.25
N ASP A 99 1.49 -3.99 -1.91
CA ASP A 99 2.85 -4.19 -2.39
C ASP A 99 3.48 -5.41 -1.71
N TRP A 100 3.26 -5.58 -0.40
CA TRP A 100 3.70 -6.77 0.33
C TRP A 100 3.11 -8.05 -0.28
N LEU A 101 1.82 -8.05 -0.61
CA LEU A 101 1.14 -9.20 -1.22
C LEU A 101 1.74 -9.58 -2.57
N ARG A 102 2.09 -8.60 -3.41
CA ARG A 102 2.75 -8.87 -4.70
C ARG A 102 4.11 -9.53 -4.52
N ALA A 103 4.92 -9.04 -3.58
CA ALA A 103 6.21 -9.66 -3.26
C ALA A 103 6.03 -11.07 -2.72
N TRP A 104 5.09 -11.26 -1.79
CA TRP A 104 4.75 -12.57 -1.23
C TRP A 104 4.32 -13.56 -2.32
N MET A 105 3.37 -13.19 -3.17
CA MET A 105 2.92 -14.08 -4.26
C MET A 105 4.07 -14.47 -5.19
N ARG A 106 4.94 -13.51 -5.57
CA ARG A 106 6.14 -13.79 -6.36
C ARG A 106 7.09 -14.76 -5.63
N SER A 107 7.33 -14.57 -4.33
CA SER A 107 8.21 -15.44 -3.55
C SER A 107 7.65 -16.85 -3.39
N GLN A 108 6.32 -17.00 -3.38
CA GLN A 108 5.65 -18.31 -3.37
C GLN A 108 5.54 -18.96 -4.77
N GLY A 109 6.01 -18.28 -5.82
CA GLY A 109 5.88 -18.77 -7.21
C GLY A 109 4.44 -18.80 -7.71
N TYR A 110 3.57 -17.97 -7.14
CA TYR A 110 2.18 -17.88 -7.56
C TYR A 110 2.05 -17.08 -8.86
N ARG A 111 1.18 -17.55 -9.74
CA ARG A 111 0.78 -16.83 -10.94
C ARG A 111 -0.46 -16.00 -10.62
N GLU A 112 -0.32 -14.69 -10.61
CA GLU A 112 -1.44 -13.76 -10.50
C GLU A 112 -2.43 -13.97 -11.65
N LEU A 113 -3.71 -14.08 -11.31
CA LEU A 113 -4.82 -14.19 -12.26
C LEU A 113 -5.60 -12.89 -12.32
N ASP A 114 -5.84 -12.28 -11.15
CA ASP A 114 -6.54 -11.00 -11.01
C ASP A 114 -6.10 -10.34 -9.70
N PHE A 115 -6.08 -9.01 -9.66
CA PHE A 115 -5.56 -8.24 -8.53
C PHE A 115 -6.29 -6.92 -8.38
N ARG A 116 -6.74 -6.64 -7.17
CA ARG A 116 -7.37 -5.38 -6.78
C ARG A 116 -6.63 -4.75 -5.61
N GLN A 117 -6.54 -3.43 -5.63
CA GLN A 117 -6.16 -2.65 -4.46
C GLN A 117 -7.41 -2.02 -3.84
N ALA A 118 -7.51 -2.06 -2.51
CA ALA A 118 -8.60 -1.43 -1.77
C ALA A 118 -8.03 -0.43 -0.73
N PRO A 119 -8.50 0.82 -0.71
CA PRO A 119 -8.10 1.78 0.33
C PRO A 119 -8.45 1.31 1.73
N SER A 120 -7.58 1.60 2.70
CA SER A 120 -7.79 1.40 4.13
C SER A 120 -7.10 2.51 4.93
N PRO A 121 -7.40 2.67 6.23
CA PRO A 121 -6.74 3.66 7.08
C PRO A 121 -5.20 3.53 7.13
N THR A 122 -4.66 2.32 6.90
CA THR A 122 -3.22 2.02 6.96
C THR A 122 -2.56 1.92 5.58
N GLY A 123 -3.26 2.35 4.52
CA GLY A 123 -2.78 2.31 3.13
C GLY A 123 -3.62 1.40 2.23
N MET A 124 -3.05 0.97 1.11
CA MET A 124 -3.71 0.10 0.14
C MET A 124 -3.58 -1.37 0.56
N MET A 125 -4.70 -2.04 0.77
CA MET A 125 -4.78 -3.49 0.93
C MET A 125 -4.75 -4.16 -0.44
N GLY A 126 -4.13 -5.33 -0.53
CA GLY A 126 -4.23 -6.22 -1.69
C GLY A 126 -5.37 -7.23 -1.54
N ASP A 127 -6.10 -7.46 -2.62
CA ASP A 127 -7.04 -8.58 -2.81
C ASP A 127 -6.69 -9.24 -4.14
N ALA A 128 -6.17 -10.47 -4.09
CA ALA A 128 -5.63 -11.14 -5.25
C ALA A 128 -6.27 -12.52 -5.45
N LEU A 129 -6.45 -12.87 -6.72
CA LEU A 129 -6.71 -14.23 -7.15
C LEU A 129 -5.46 -14.75 -7.85
N ALA A 130 -4.94 -15.89 -7.41
CA ALA A 130 -3.71 -16.46 -7.93
C ALA A 130 -3.79 -17.97 -8.08
N ALA A 131 -3.00 -18.54 -8.99
CA ALA A 131 -2.81 -19.98 -9.12
C ALA A 131 -1.43 -20.38 -8.58
N GLY A 132 -1.38 -21.38 -7.72
CA GLY A 132 -0.16 -21.86 -7.08
C GLY A 132 -0.17 -23.38 -6.88
N ARG A 133 1.01 -23.99 -6.71
CA ARG A 133 1.09 -25.39 -6.30
C ARG A 133 1.17 -25.49 -4.78
N HIS A 134 0.36 -26.34 -4.19
CA HIS A 134 0.39 -26.66 -2.77
C HIS A 134 0.33 -28.18 -2.59
N ASN A 135 1.32 -28.75 -1.92
CA ASN A 135 1.50 -30.21 -1.78
C ASN A 135 1.40 -30.95 -3.13
N GLY A 136 2.05 -30.41 -4.17
CA GLY A 136 2.06 -30.96 -5.52
C GLY A 136 0.80 -30.69 -6.36
N ALA A 137 -0.33 -30.37 -5.74
CA ALA A 137 -1.59 -30.09 -6.44
C ALA A 137 -1.70 -28.61 -6.85
N LEU A 138 -2.29 -28.36 -8.02
CA LEU A 138 -2.59 -27.01 -8.48
C LEU A 138 -3.84 -26.48 -7.75
N ARG A 139 -3.71 -25.34 -7.08
CA ARG A 139 -4.75 -24.68 -6.31
C ARG A 139 -4.98 -23.25 -6.78
N LEU A 140 -6.23 -22.83 -6.65
CA LEU A 140 -6.63 -21.43 -6.74
C LEU A 140 -6.53 -20.83 -5.33
N HIS A 141 -5.94 -19.66 -5.23
CA HIS A 141 -5.74 -18.90 -4.01
C HIS A 141 -6.50 -17.59 -4.12
N ARG A 142 -7.26 -17.24 -3.09
CA ARG A 142 -7.73 -15.87 -2.87
C ARG A 142 -7.02 -15.32 -1.63
N LEU A 143 -6.33 -14.21 -1.81
CA LEU A 143 -5.39 -13.65 -0.85
C LEU A 143 -5.82 -12.22 -0.51
N LEU A 144 -6.04 -11.91 0.76
CA LEU A 144 -6.37 -10.56 1.21
C LEU A 144 -5.46 -10.12 2.35
N THR A 145 -4.92 -8.89 2.26
CA THR A 145 -4.11 -8.31 3.34
C THR A 145 -4.92 -7.35 4.21
N VAL A 146 -4.70 -7.38 5.52
CA VAL A 146 -5.17 -6.37 6.49
C VAL A 146 -3.96 -5.93 7.32
N LYS A 147 -3.74 -4.63 7.50
CA LYS A 147 -2.56 -4.11 8.21
C LYS A 147 -2.96 -3.32 9.45
N ASP A 148 -2.22 -3.53 10.53
CA ASP A 148 -2.36 -2.84 11.83
C ASP A 148 -0.97 -2.64 12.46
N GLY A 149 -0.51 -1.39 12.53
CA GLY A 149 0.85 -1.08 12.98
C GLY A 149 1.93 -1.81 12.20
N ASP A 150 2.81 -2.48 12.93
CA ASP A 150 3.91 -3.31 12.42
C ASP A 150 3.49 -4.74 12.06
N LEU A 151 2.19 -5.06 12.10
CA LEU A 151 1.65 -6.35 11.71
C LEU A 151 0.85 -6.26 10.41
N LEU A 152 1.05 -7.26 9.56
CA LEU A 152 0.23 -7.51 8.39
C LEU A 152 -0.38 -8.91 8.49
N PHE A 153 -1.71 -8.97 8.42
CA PHE A 153 -2.47 -10.20 8.37
C PHE A 153 -2.74 -10.56 6.91
N LEU A 154 -2.57 -11.82 6.55
CA LEU A 154 -2.91 -12.37 5.24
C LEU A 154 -3.96 -13.45 5.42
N ILE A 155 -5.14 -13.24 4.85
CA ILE A 155 -6.19 -14.25 4.71
C ILE A 155 -5.96 -14.99 3.38
N ASP A 156 -5.51 -16.24 3.45
CA ASP A 156 -5.22 -17.11 2.31
C ASP A 156 -6.25 -18.23 2.22
N GLY A 157 -7.23 -18.04 1.34
CA GLY A 157 -8.21 -19.07 0.99
C GLY A 157 -7.74 -19.91 -0.18
N ARG A 158 -7.69 -21.23 -0.01
CA ARG A 158 -7.14 -22.20 -0.95
C ARG A 158 -8.24 -23.14 -1.40
N MET A 159 -8.33 -23.41 -2.69
CA MET A 159 -9.31 -24.34 -3.26
C MET A 159 -8.71 -25.14 -4.40
N ILE A 160 -9.19 -26.36 -4.61
CA ILE A 160 -8.68 -27.23 -5.68
C ILE A 160 -9.05 -26.62 -7.04
N GLN A 161 -8.05 -26.33 -7.88
CA GLN A 161 -8.32 -25.81 -9.23
C GLN A 161 -8.89 -26.91 -10.17
N GLY A 162 -8.72 -28.18 -9.80
CA GLY A 162 -8.96 -29.38 -10.60
C GLY A 162 -10.26 -30.15 -10.36
N GLY A 163 -11.35 -29.52 -9.90
CA GLY A 163 -12.68 -30.15 -9.82
C GLY A 163 -13.30 -30.59 -11.15
N MET A 164 -12.54 -30.63 -12.25
CA MET A 164 -12.98 -31.12 -13.57
C MET A 164 -12.99 -32.65 -13.70
N ALA A 165 -12.60 -33.40 -12.67
CA ALA A 165 -12.46 -34.85 -12.73
C ALA A 165 -13.79 -35.64 -12.70
N GLN A 166 -14.95 -34.98 -12.55
CA GLN A 166 -16.27 -35.65 -12.57
C GLN A 166 -17.36 -34.86 -13.34
N GLY A 167 -17.01 -34.19 -14.45
CA GLY A 167 -17.99 -33.59 -15.35
C GLY A 167 -18.83 -32.43 -14.79
N GLY A 168 -18.54 -31.96 -13.57
CA GLY A 168 -19.12 -30.77 -12.98
C GLY A 168 -18.31 -29.53 -13.33
N VAL A 169 -18.98 -28.46 -13.76
CA VAL A 169 -18.37 -27.13 -13.80
C VAL A 169 -18.26 -26.65 -12.36
N ALA A 170 -17.11 -26.83 -11.71
CA ALA A 170 -16.88 -26.25 -10.39
C ALA A 170 -16.98 -24.72 -10.50
N ASP A 171 -18.03 -24.13 -9.91
CA ASP A 171 -18.23 -22.68 -9.93
C ASP A 171 -17.26 -22.02 -8.94
N HIS A 172 -16.13 -21.55 -9.48
CA HIS A 172 -15.11 -20.82 -8.73
C HIS A 172 -15.64 -19.59 -8.00
N ARG A 173 -16.80 -19.04 -8.37
CA ARG A 173 -17.42 -17.92 -7.67
C ARG A 173 -17.97 -18.34 -6.31
N VAL A 174 -18.59 -19.52 -6.21
CA VAL A 174 -19.11 -20.05 -4.94
C VAL A 174 -17.97 -20.33 -3.96
N MET A 175 -16.85 -20.87 -4.46
CA MET A 175 -15.66 -21.10 -3.63
C MET A 175 -15.00 -19.79 -3.16
N GLN A 176 -14.90 -18.82 -4.07
CA GLN A 176 -14.38 -17.49 -3.74
C GLN A 176 -15.27 -16.74 -2.74
N GLU A 177 -16.58 -16.98 -2.72
CA GLU A 177 -17.51 -16.33 -1.79
C GLU A 177 -17.18 -16.66 -0.33
N ILE A 178 -16.80 -17.90 -0.02
CA ILE A 178 -16.39 -18.29 1.35
C ILE A 178 -15.25 -17.40 1.82
N VAL A 179 -14.21 -17.26 0.99
CA VAL A 179 -13.02 -16.47 1.31
C VAL A 179 -13.33 -14.97 1.29
N LEU A 180 -14.19 -14.51 0.39
CA LEU A 180 -14.66 -13.12 0.34
C LEU A 180 -15.37 -12.73 1.64
N LEU A 181 -16.29 -13.57 2.13
CA LEU A 181 -17.06 -13.29 3.34
C LEU A 181 -16.15 -13.30 4.57
N ALA A 182 -15.21 -14.24 4.63
CA ALA A 182 -14.18 -14.28 5.65
C ALA A 182 -13.36 -12.97 5.67
N ALA A 183 -12.89 -12.52 4.51
CA ALA A 183 -12.18 -11.26 4.32
C ALA A 183 -13.02 -10.02 4.70
N MET A 184 -14.25 -9.90 4.19
CA MET A 184 -15.12 -8.75 4.43
C MET A 184 -15.49 -8.59 5.91
N ARG A 185 -15.59 -9.69 6.65
CA ARG A 185 -15.96 -9.74 8.06
C ARG A 185 -14.76 -9.96 8.98
N PHE A 186 -13.54 -9.91 8.45
CA PHE A 186 -12.33 -9.97 9.27
C PHE A 186 -12.19 -8.71 10.12
N ARG A 187 -12.09 -8.84 11.44
CA ARG A 187 -11.82 -7.72 12.36
C ARG A 187 -10.83 -8.16 13.42
N LEU A 188 -9.84 -7.34 13.71
CA LEU A 188 -8.95 -7.57 14.84
C LEU A 188 -9.75 -7.45 16.14
N ALA A 189 -9.48 -8.36 17.08
CA ALA A 189 -10.09 -8.33 18.40
C ALA A 189 -9.54 -7.16 19.24
N GLU A 190 -8.26 -6.85 19.05
CA GLU A 190 -7.50 -5.84 19.79
C GLU A 190 -6.66 -5.01 18.81
N PRO A 191 -7.27 -4.17 17.94
CA PRO A 191 -6.52 -3.34 17.02
C PRO A 191 -5.63 -2.35 17.78
N THR A 192 -4.39 -2.19 17.36
CA THR A 192 -3.42 -1.32 18.04
C THR A 192 -3.79 0.16 17.96
N GLY A 193 -4.53 0.54 16.91
CA GLY A 193 -4.82 1.94 16.58
C GLY A 193 -3.63 2.69 15.99
N GLN A 194 -2.48 2.02 15.81
CA GLN A 194 -1.30 2.61 15.19
C GLN A 194 -1.52 2.79 13.69
N THR A 195 -1.35 4.03 13.21
CA THR A 195 -1.55 4.35 11.80
C THR A 195 -0.41 3.83 10.91
N PHE A 196 0.81 3.75 11.45
CA PHE A 196 2.03 3.41 10.72
C PHE A 196 2.85 2.35 11.46
N ALA A 197 3.60 1.57 10.69
CA ALA A 197 4.52 0.55 11.21
C ALA A 197 5.81 1.15 11.83
N GLU A 198 6.14 2.39 11.49
CA GLU A 198 7.31 3.10 11.98
C GLU A 198 6.97 4.57 12.31
N GLY A 199 7.90 5.28 12.94
CA GLY A 199 7.71 6.68 13.31
C GLY A 199 7.60 7.61 12.11
N PHE A 200 6.60 8.49 12.11
CA PHE A 200 6.46 9.61 11.19
C PHE A 200 6.44 10.92 11.98
N GLU A 201 7.28 11.86 11.59
CA GLU A 201 7.46 13.14 12.28
C GLU A 201 7.00 14.28 11.38
N TRP A 202 6.44 15.33 12.00
CA TRP A 202 6.11 16.55 11.27
C TRP A 202 7.40 17.26 10.87
N THR A 203 7.59 17.41 9.57
CA THR A 203 8.68 18.15 8.96
C THR A 203 8.14 19.46 8.40
N GLU A 204 8.88 20.55 8.58
CA GLU A 204 8.43 21.90 8.24
C GLU A 204 9.39 22.54 7.21
N LEU A 205 8.82 23.08 6.13
CA LEU A 205 9.50 23.95 5.17
C LEU A 205 9.18 25.40 5.54
N LYS A 206 10.18 26.14 6.04
CA LYS A 206 10.02 27.54 6.45
C LYS A 206 10.52 28.47 5.37
N GLY A 207 9.60 29.07 4.61
CA GLY A 207 9.89 30.18 3.71
C GLY A 207 10.09 31.49 4.47
N GLY A 208 10.15 32.60 3.74
CA GLY A 208 10.32 33.93 4.34
C GLY A 208 9.10 34.35 5.16
N THR A 209 7.89 34.13 4.63
CA THR A 209 6.62 34.55 5.24
C THR A 209 5.66 33.41 5.53
N HIS A 210 5.80 32.28 4.83
CA HIS A 210 4.90 31.14 4.94
C HIS A 210 5.67 29.88 5.32
N ALA A 211 4.98 28.93 5.94
CA ALA A 211 5.51 27.61 6.23
C ALA A 211 4.52 26.55 5.81
N VAL A 212 5.03 25.43 5.32
CA VAL A 212 4.23 24.23 5.05
C VAL A 212 4.80 23.06 5.83
N ARG A 213 3.96 22.13 6.23
CA ARG A 213 4.41 20.94 6.96
C ARG A 213 3.78 19.67 6.41
N PHE A 214 4.50 18.57 6.53
CA PHE A 214 4.06 17.24 6.12
C PHE A 214 4.67 16.18 7.05
N LEU A 215 4.11 14.97 7.06
CA LEU A 215 4.71 13.84 7.77
C LEU A 215 5.82 13.21 6.91
N ALA A 216 7.01 13.07 7.49
CA ALA A 216 8.12 12.33 6.90
C ALA A 216 8.46 11.07 7.73
N SER A 217 8.89 10.01 7.06
CA SER A 217 9.35 8.80 7.75
C SER A 217 10.60 9.10 8.58
N GLY A 218 10.70 8.52 9.78
CA GLY A 218 11.90 8.59 10.62
C GLY A 218 13.13 7.90 10.02
N LEU A 219 12.98 7.19 8.90
CA LEU A 219 14.08 6.66 8.09
C LEU A 219 14.73 7.69 7.18
N TRP A 220 14.03 8.79 6.92
CA TRP A 220 14.54 9.85 6.10
C TRP A 220 15.31 10.84 6.96
N ARG A 221 16.53 11.13 6.55
CA ARG A 221 17.40 12.10 7.24
C ARG A 221 17.55 13.33 6.38
N GLU A 222 17.40 14.47 7.01
CA GLU A 222 17.68 15.76 6.39
C GLU A 222 19.15 15.82 5.96
N THR A 223 19.35 16.20 4.71
CA THR A 223 20.64 16.52 4.14
C THR A 223 20.64 17.98 3.66
N PRO A 224 21.81 18.67 3.66
CA PRO A 224 21.87 20.07 3.27
C PRO A 224 21.14 20.33 1.94
N GLY A 225 20.12 21.17 1.99
CA GLY A 225 19.16 21.38 0.91
C GLY A 225 19.77 22.01 -0.34
N GLY A 226 19.11 21.81 -1.49
CA GLY A 226 19.41 22.49 -2.75
C GLY A 226 18.84 23.92 -2.79
N ASP A 227 19.14 24.73 -3.80
CA ASP A 227 18.64 26.11 -3.83
C ASP A 227 17.10 26.19 -3.84
N ALA A 228 16.55 27.13 -3.06
CA ALA A 228 15.14 27.47 -3.01
C ALA A 228 14.84 28.72 -3.88
N PRO A 229 13.59 28.89 -4.38
CA PRO A 229 13.16 30.15 -4.99
C PRO A 229 13.16 31.29 -3.95
N PRO A 230 13.17 32.57 -4.39
CA PRO A 230 13.03 33.72 -3.49
C PRO A 230 11.81 33.60 -2.58
N ASP A 231 11.98 33.95 -1.30
CA ASP A 231 10.99 33.79 -0.21
C ASP A 231 10.47 32.37 0.05
N GLY A 232 11.01 31.39 -0.68
CA GLY A 232 10.68 29.97 -0.55
C GLY A 232 11.60 29.21 0.39
N ALA A 233 11.41 27.90 0.41
CA ALA A 233 12.24 26.97 1.19
C ALA A 233 12.44 25.68 0.40
N SER A 234 13.52 24.96 0.70
CA SER A 234 13.81 23.65 0.13
C SER A 234 14.34 22.73 1.21
N LEU A 235 14.05 21.45 1.06
CA LEU A 235 14.52 20.39 1.93
C LEU A 235 14.80 19.14 1.11
N VAL A 236 15.89 18.45 1.44
CA VAL A 236 16.20 17.12 0.92
C VAL A 236 16.22 16.14 2.08
N LEU A 237 15.51 15.04 1.90
CA LEU A 237 15.33 13.97 2.87
C LEU A 237 15.78 12.66 2.23
N ASP A 238 16.92 12.12 2.65
CA ASP A 238 17.49 10.90 2.11
C ASP A 238 17.13 9.68 2.95
N HIS A 239 16.71 8.60 2.30
CA HIS A 239 16.46 7.32 2.96
C HIS A 239 17.78 6.68 3.39
N VAL A 240 17.95 6.53 4.71
CA VAL A 240 19.07 5.86 5.34
C VAL A 240 18.68 4.43 5.74
N GLY A 241 19.39 3.45 5.21
CA GLY A 241 19.21 2.04 5.55
C GLY A 241 19.59 1.72 7.01
N PRO A 242 19.22 0.54 7.52
CA PRO A 242 19.57 0.11 8.88
C PRO A 242 21.09 -0.03 9.12
N ASP A 243 21.85 -0.20 8.04
CA ASP A 243 23.32 -0.22 7.99
C ASP A 243 23.95 1.18 7.86
N GLY A 244 23.14 2.25 7.84
CA GLY A 244 23.59 3.62 7.57
C GLY A 244 23.81 3.91 6.08
N SER A 245 23.53 2.97 5.17
CA SER A 245 23.68 3.19 3.73
C SER A 245 22.69 4.24 3.22
N THR A 246 23.16 5.19 2.40
CA THR A 246 22.34 6.19 1.72
C THR A 246 22.03 5.75 0.29
N GLY A 247 21.17 6.51 -0.42
CA GLY A 247 20.87 6.26 -1.83
C GLY A 247 19.78 5.21 -2.08
N ARG A 248 19.03 4.83 -1.04
CA ARG A 248 17.84 3.97 -1.17
C ARG A 248 16.62 4.75 -1.67
N GLY A 249 16.69 6.07 -1.70
CA GLY A 249 15.68 6.99 -2.20
C GLY A 249 15.85 8.37 -1.56
N SER A 250 15.25 9.39 -2.15
CA SER A 250 15.30 10.77 -1.67
C SER A 250 13.96 11.46 -1.92
N LEU A 251 13.45 12.20 -0.92
CA LEU A 251 12.39 13.18 -1.10
C LEU A 251 13.01 14.57 -1.18
N ILE A 252 12.68 15.30 -2.24
CA ILE A 252 12.99 16.72 -2.39
C ILE A 252 11.67 17.48 -2.24
N ALA A 253 11.61 18.39 -1.27
CA ALA A 253 10.45 19.21 -1.01
C ALA A 253 10.80 20.69 -1.19
N VAL A 254 9.98 21.43 -1.94
CA VAL A 254 10.23 22.85 -2.24
C VAL A 254 8.93 23.64 -2.10
N LEU A 255 9.01 24.74 -1.35
CA LEU A 255 7.98 25.75 -1.18
C LEU A 255 8.39 27.00 -1.98
N GLY A 256 7.46 27.55 -2.77
CA GLY A 256 7.62 28.86 -3.41
C GLY A 256 6.85 29.98 -2.69
N ALA A 257 6.96 31.19 -3.23
CA ALA A 257 6.23 32.36 -2.74
C ALA A 257 4.71 32.22 -2.99
N ALA A 258 3.91 32.83 -2.13
CA ALA A 258 2.46 32.82 -2.24
C ALA A 258 1.97 33.49 -3.53
N GLU A 259 0.97 32.90 -4.17
CA GLU A 259 0.40 33.36 -5.41
C GLU A 259 -1.05 33.83 -5.22
N ALA A 260 -1.50 34.76 -6.05
CA ALA A 260 -2.84 35.33 -5.95
C ALA A 260 -3.97 34.31 -6.23
N THR A 261 -3.67 33.21 -6.92
CA THR A 261 -4.67 32.20 -7.28
C THR A 261 -4.07 30.79 -7.24
N ALA A 262 -4.92 29.78 -7.06
CA ALA A 262 -4.50 28.38 -7.13
C ALA A 262 -3.94 27.97 -8.49
N GLU A 263 -4.39 28.60 -9.58
CA GLU A 263 -3.87 28.33 -10.94
C GLU A 263 -2.45 28.89 -11.10
N ALA A 264 -2.20 30.12 -10.61
CA ALA A 264 -0.86 30.71 -10.56
C ALA A 264 0.07 29.88 -9.66
N ALA A 265 -0.39 29.44 -8.49
CA ALA A 265 0.38 28.54 -7.62
C ALA A 265 0.71 27.21 -8.31
N LEU A 266 -0.21 26.59 -9.05
CA LEU A 266 0.10 25.38 -9.81
C LEU A 266 1.14 25.61 -10.92
N ALA A 267 1.10 26.77 -11.58
CA ALA A 267 2.10 27.15 -12.57
C ALA A 267 3.48 27.37 -11.93
N ALA A 268 3.54 28.05 -10.77
CA ALA A 268 4.76 28.20 -9.99
C ALA A 268 5.31 26.84 -9.50
N ALA A 269 4.45 25.93 -9.03
CA ALA A 269 4.86 24.57 -8.65
C ALA A 269 5.41 23.77 -9.86
N ALA A 270 4.86 23.98 -11.06
CA ALA A 270 5.41 23.38 -12.29
C ALA A 270 6.80 23.94 -12.64
N GLU A 271 7.04 25.23 -12.39
CA GLU A 271 8.34 25.85 -12.57
C GLU A 271 9.41 25.31 -11.61
N ILE A 272 9.02 25.14 -10.34
CA ILE A 272 9.84 24.53 -9.30
C ILE A 272 10.21 23.09 -9.70
N GLU A 273 9.23 22.29 -10.15
CA GLU A 273 9.49 20.93 -10.63
C GLU A 273 10.49 20.95 -11.79
N ARG A 274 10.24 21.77 -12.81
CA ARG A 274 11.12 21.88 -13.99
C ARG A 274 12.56 22.21 -13.61
N THR A 275 12.74 23.18 -12.72
CA THR A 275 14.06 23.57 -12.22
C THR A 275 14.72 22.45 -11.44
N THR A 276 13.97 21.76 -10.57
CA THR A 276 14.50 20.66 -9.77
C THR A 276 14.90 19.46 -10.63
N LEU A 277 14.09 19.10 -11.63
CA LEU A 277 14.41 18.05 -12.59
C LEU A 277 15.64 18.39 -13.44
N ALA A 278 15.82 19.66 -13.82
CA ALA A 278 17.02 20.11 -14.51
C ALA A 278 18.28 19.98 -13.63
N LYS A 279 18.18 20.28 -12.32
CA LYS A 279 19.27 20.05 -11.36
C LYS A 279 19.61 18.58 -11.23
N LEU A 280 18.61 17.69 -11.15
CA LEU A 280 18.84 16.24 -11.17
C LEU A 280 19.56 15.82 -12.45
N ALA A 281 19.19 16.35 -13.62
CA ALA A 281 19.89 16.06 -14.86
C ALA A 281 21.37 16.46 -14.80
N ASN A 282 21.67 17.63 -14.26
CA ASN A 282 23.04 18.11 -14.05
C ASN A 282 23.83 17.26 -13.03
N GLN A 283 23.15 16.55 -12.14
CA GLN A 283 23.74 15.61 -11.18
C GLN A 283 23.93 14.19 -11.75
N GLY A 284 23.75 14.00 -13.06
CA GLY A 284 24.01 12.74 -13.75
C GLY A 284 22.81 11.79 -13.83
N PHE A 285 21.59 12.31 -13.64
CA PHE A 285 20.36 11.56 -13.88
C PHE A 285 19.84 11.77 -15.31
N ALA A 286 19.67 10.70 -16.07
CA ALA A 286 18.99 10.76 -17.36
C ALA A 286 17.48 10.54 -17.17
N LEU A 287 16.67 11.58 -17.38
CA LEU A 287 15.21 11.56 -17.19
C LEU A 287 14.49 11.29 -18.52
N SER A 288 13.37 10.57 -18.47
CA SER A 288 12.47 10.44 -19.62
C SER A 288 11.81 11.79 -19.96
N ALA A 289 11.71 12.09 -21.26
CA ALA A 289 11.02 13.29 -21.74
C ALA A 289 9.52 13.25 -21.39
N GLU A 290 8.91 12.07 -21.50
CA GLU A 290 7.51 11.83 -21.15
C GLU A 290 7.32 11.72 -19.63
N ALA A 291 6.22 12.28 -19.16
CA ALA A 291 5.70 12.12 -17.80
C ALA A 291 4.27 11.59 -17.86
N ASP A 292 4.02 10.53 -17.11
CA ASP A 292 2.69 9.94 -16.97
C ASP A 292 1.94 10.69 -15.86
N LEU A 293 0.77 11.26 -16.17
CA LEU A 293 -0.12 11.80 -15.14
C LEU A 293 -0.78 10.62 -14.39
N LEU A 294 -0.44 10.45 -13.11
CA LEU A 294 -0.97 9.38 -12.28
C LEU A 294 -2.26 9.80 -11.55
N ALA A 295 -2.33 11.04 -11.07
CA ALA A 295 -3.48 11.53 -10.33
C ALA A 295 -3.68 13.04 -10.50
N LYS A 296 -4.94 13.45 -10.43
CA LYS A 296 -5.38 14.86 -10.38
C LYS A 296 -6.44 14.99 -9.30
N GLU A 297 -6.21 15.90 -8.37
CA GLU A 297 -7.12 16.17 -7.26
C GLU A 297 -7.39 17.68 -7.19
N ARG A 298 -8.64 18.04 -6.89
CA ARG A 298 -9.04 19.42 -6.61
C ARG A 298 -10.06 19.41 -5.49
N THR A 299 -9.69 19.99 -4.35
CA THR A 299 -10.54 20.20 -3.18
C THR A 299 -10.62 21.70 -2.87
N ALA A 300 -11.36 22.06 -1.81
CA ALA A 300 -11.35 23.42 -1.31
C ALA A 300 -9.99 23.82 -0.72
N GLU A 301 -9.25 22.85 -0.17
CA GLU A 301 -8.00 23.06 0.56
C GLU A 301 -6.78 23.00 -0.38
N ARG A 302 -6.85 22.27 -1.49
CA ARG A 302 -5.71 22.13 -2.40
C ARG A 302 -6.07 21.74 -3.83
N SER A 303 -5.15 22.01 -4.75
CA SER A 303 -5.10 21.38 -6.07
C SER A 303 -3.80 20.62 -6.24
N LEU A 304 -3.85 19.41 -6.82
CA LEU A 304 -2.71 18.50 -6.92
C LEU A 304 -2.64 17.80 -8.27
N LEU A 305 -1.43 17.72 -8.83
CA LEU A 305 -1.09 16.93 -10.01
C LEU A 305 0.11 16.03 -9.70
N LEU A 306 -0.06 14.72 -9.77
CA LEU A 306 1.00 13.74 -9.55
C LEU A 306 1.45 13.13 -10.87
N HIS A 307 2.75 13.22 -11.15
CA HIS A 307 3.38 12.66 -12.34
C HIS A 307 4.39 11.57 -11.99
N ARG A 308 4.61 10.66 -12.94
CA ARG A 308 5.69 9.67 -12.91
C ARG A 308 6.60 9.83 -14.11
N ARG A 309 7.91 9.73 -13.88
CA ARG A 309 8.93 9.65 -14.94
C ARG A 309 9.85 8.46 -14.68
N LYS A 310 10.39 7.90 -15.78
CA LYS A 310 11.51 6.98 -15.70
C LYS A 310 12.79 7.80 -15.61
N ALA A 311 13.74 7.33 -14.83
CA ALA A 311 15.04 7.95 -14.70
C ALA A 311 16.14 6.88 -14.69
N ARG A 312 17.37 7.31 -14.94
CA ARG A 312 18.56 6.45 -14.87
C ARG A 312 19.67 7.23 -14.18
N ARG A 313 20.28 6.65 -13.16
CA ARG A 313 21.46 7.22 -12.50
C ARG A 313 22.71 6.61 -13.10
N SER A 314 23.62 7.44 -13.61
CA SER A 314 24.95 6.97 -14.01
C SER A 314 25.81 6.70 -12.77
N GLY A 315 26.38 5.50 -12.66
CA GLY A 315 27.28 5.14 -11.57
C GLY A 315 28.48 4.33 -12.05
N PRO A 316 29.49 4.11 -11.18
CA PRO A 316 30.70 3.35 -11.52
C PRO A 316 30.43 1.91 -11.96
N GLN A 317 29.33 1.32 -11.49
CA GLN A 317 28.90 -0.05 -11.80
C GLN A 317 27.88 -0.11 -12.96
N GLY A 318 27.64 1.00 -13.65
CA GLY A 318 26.67 1.10 -14.74
C GLY A 318 25.50 2.02 -14.41
N SER A 319 24.47 1.94 -15.26
CA SER A 319 23.25 2.75 -15.12
C SER A 319 22.23 2.05 -14.23
N THR A 320 21.82 2.68 -13.13
CA THR A 320 20.77 2.16 -12.25
C THR A 320 19.41 2.73 -12.67
N PRO A 321 18.41 1.88 -12.99
CA PRO A 321 17.05 2.33 -13.23
C PRO A 321 16.42 2.96 -11.99
N MET A 322 15.75 4.09 -12.18
CA MET A 322 15.12 4.88 -11.12
C MET A 322 13.70 5.27 -11.57
N THR A 323 12.84 5.55 -10.59
CA THR A 323 11.54 6.20 -10.80
C THR A 323 11.53 7.55 -10.11
N VAL A 324 10.99 8.56 -10.78
CA VAL A 324 10.71 9.87 -10.21
C VAL A 324 9.20 10.04 -10.10
N LEU A 325 8.70 10.34 -8.90
CA LEU A 325 7.33 10.81 -8.68
C LEU A 325 7.38 12.30 -8.34
N SER A 326 6.55 13.10 -8.99
CA SER A 326 6.54 14.56 -8.81
C SER A 326 5.11 15.04 -8.58
N ALA A 327 4.85 15.60 -7.41
CA ALA A 327 3.59 16.21 -7.05
C ALA A 327 3.70 17.73 -7.11
N ARG A 328 2.88 18.35 -7.96
CA ARG A 328 2.67 19.80 -8.01
C ARG A 328 1.43 20.12 -7.20
N ILE A 329 1.55 21.03 -6.23
CA ILE A 329 0.51 21.29 -5.25
C ILE A 329 0.30 22.80 -5.15
N ALA A 330 -0.94 23.24 -5.18
CA ALA A 330 -1.35 24.57 -4.74
C ALA A 330 -2.17 24.39 -3.47
N LEU A 331 -1.65 24.84 -2.33
CA LEU A 331 -2.35 24.82 -1.04
C LEU A 331 -3.10 26.14 -0.86
N ALA A 332 -4.38 26.09 -0.55
CA ALA A 332 -5.12 27.29 -0.20
C ALA A 332 -4.67 27.76 1.20
N GLU A 333 -4.31 29.03 1.34
CA GLU A 333 -4.19 29.59 2.67
C GLU A 333 -5.58 29.68 3.30
N ALA A 334 -5.69 29.21 4.54
CA ALA A 334 -6.92 29.41 5.32
C ALA A 334 -7.10 30.91 5.50
N GLY A 335 -8.01 31.51 4.71
CA GLY A 335 -8.39 32.90 4.84
C GLY A 335 -8.79 33.17 6.29
N GLY A 336 -7.97 33.95 6.99
CA GLY A 336 -8.25 34.32 8.37
C GLY A 336 -9.51 35.17 8.44
N GLY A 337 -10.61 34.60 8.93
CA GLY A 337 -11.80 35.33 9.34
C GLY A 337 -12.63 35.94 8.20
N GLU A 338 -13.92 36.11 8.50
CA GLU A 338 -14.90 36.74 7.60
C GLU A 338 -14.40 38.11 7.12
N GLY A 339 -14.21 38.27 5.80
CA GLY A 339 -13.97 39.55 5.15
C GLY A 339 -12.63 39.73 4.43
N VAL A 340 -11.76 38.73 4.36
CA VAL A 340 -10.48 38.82 3.63
C VAL A 340 -10.66 38.40 2.16
N GLU A 341 -10.04 39.16 1.26
CA GLU A 341 -9.92 38.92 -0.18
C GLU A 341 -9.54 37.46 -0.50
N ALA A 342 -9.84 37.00 -1.73
CA ALA A 342 -9.57 35.63 -2.18
C ALA A 342 -8.20 35.13 -1.69
N GLY A 343 -8.21 34.09 -0.85
CA GLY A 343 -7.01 33.60 -0.17
C GLY A 343 -5.90 33.27 -1.14
N GLN A 344 -4.68 33.70 -0.81
CA GLN A 344 -3.49 33.34 -1.56
C GLN A 344 -3.30 31.81 -1.57
N ALA A 345 -2.57 31.31 -2.55
CA ALA A 345 -2.26 29.89 -2.66
C ALA A 345 -0.73 29.68 -2.64
N LEU A 346 -0.28 28.73 -1.83
CA LEU A 346 1.13 28.39 -1.71
C LEU A 346 1.51 27.31 -2.73
N PRO A 347 2.49 27.56 -3.61
CA PRO A 347 3.03 26.55 -4.52
C PRO A 347 3.99 25.62 -3.76
N VAL A 348 3.70 24.32 -3.77
CA VAL A 348 4.55 23.28 -3.19
C VAL A 348 4.84 22.23 -4.25
N CYS A 349 6.10 21.78 -4.29
CA CYS A 349 6.53 20.67 -5.13
C CYS A 349 7.20 19.61 -4.26
N LEU A 350 6.69 18.38 -4.31
CA LEU A 350 7.29 17.21 -3.67
C LEU A 350 7.78 16.26 -4.76
N ILE A 351 9.05 15.87 -4.72
CA ILE A 351 9.66 14.96 -5.69
C ILE A 351 10.31 13.78 -4.97
N LEU A 352 9.79 12.58 -5.20
CA LEU A 352 10.46 11.35 -4.80
C LEU A 352 11.36 10.87 -5.94
N LEU A 353 12.63 10.60 -5.62
CA LEU A 353 13.55 9.84 -6.43
C LEU A 353 13.79 8.50 -5.73
N SER A 354 13.49 7.38 -6.39
CA SER A 354 13.65 6.04 -5.82
C SER A 354 14.19 5.07 -6.87
N PRO A 355 14.89 3.98 -6.48
CA PRO A 355 15.01 2.81 -7.33
C PRO A 355 13.65 2.40 -7.88
N ASP A 356 13.63 1.86 -9.10
CA ASP A 356 12.38 1.37 -9.68
C ASP A 356 11.91 0.04 -9.03
N GLU A 357 10.66 -0.31 -9.32
CA GLU A 357 9.99 -1.50 -8.78
C GLU A 357 10.73 -2.80 -9.14
N ASP A 358 11.34 -2.86 -10.32
CA ASP A 358 11.98 -4.06 -10.85
C ASP A 358 13.40 -4.26 -10.30
N THR A 359 14.12 -3.17 -10.01
CA THR A 359 15.50 -3.21 -9.52
C THR A 359 15.56 -3.43 -8.01
N ALA A 360 14.74 -2.71 -7.24
CA ALA A 360 14.74 -2.81 -5.78
C ALA A 360 13.31 -2.60 -5.22
N PHE A 361 12.48 -3.62 -5.40
CA PHE A 361 11.05 -3.61 -5.02
C PHE A 361 10.78 -3.10 -3.61
N GLU A 362 11.52 -3.59 -2.61
CA GLU A 362 11.30 -3.22 -1.21
C GLU A 362 11.56 -1.73 -0.97
N ALA A 363 12.69 -1.22 -1.46
CA ALA A 363 13.03 0.20 -1.35
C ALA A 363 11.98 1.07 -2.06
N TRP A 364 11.56 0.68 -3.26
CA TRP A 364 10.47 1.33 -4.00
C TRP A 364 9.17 1.37 -3.20
N ALA A 365 8.72 0.23 -2.65
CA ALA A 365 7.45 0.14 -1.93
C ALA A 365 7.44 1.00 -0.65
N ILE A 366 8.54 0.99 0.11
CA ILE A 366 8.71 1.82 1.31
C ILE A 366 8.71 3.31 0.94
N ASN A 367 9.53 3.70 -0.04
CA ASN A 367 9.64 5.10 -0.46
C ASN A 367 8.34 5.64 -1.04
N ARG A 368 7.65 4.84 -1.87
CA ARG A 368 6.36 5.22 -2.44
C ARG A 368 5.35 5.49 -1.34
N ARG A 369 5.29 4.61 -0.33
CA ARG A 369 4.36 4.77 0.80
C ARG A 369 4.70 6.01 1.63
N ALA A 370 5.96 6.22 1.98
CA ALA A 370 6.40 7.42 2.69
C ALA A 370 6.08 8.71 1.92
N PHE A 371 6.29 8.72 0.60
CA PHE A 371 5.94 9.84 -0.27
C PHE A 371 4.43 10.12 -0.30
N GLU A 372 3.60 9.07 -0.43
CA GLU A 372 2.15 9.23 -0.39
C GLU A 372 1.65 9.76 0.96
N ILE A 373 2.28 9.37 2.08
CA ILE A 373 1.97 9.91 3.41
C ILE A 373 2.31 11.40 3.46
N ALA A 374 3.52 11.80 3.04
CA ALA A 374 3.92 13.20 2.94
C ALA A 374 2.92 14.00 2.07
N LEU A 375 2.56 13.45 0.91
CA LEU A 375 1.60 14.05 -0.02
C LEU A 375 0.19 14.20 0.58
N SER A 376 -0.29 13.22 1.34
CA SER A 376 -1.62 13.26 1.96
C SER A 376 -1.71 14.17 3.18
N THR A 377 -0.57 14.52 3.79
CA THR A 377 -0.50 15.25 5.06
C THR A 377 0.02 16.69 4.92
N VAL A 378 0.50 17.05 3.73
CA VAL A 378 1.00 18.39 3.41
C VAL A 378 -0.11 19.43 3.58
N ARG A 379 0.19 20.46 4.38
CA ARG A 379 -0.73 21.55 4.75
C ARG A 379 0.00 22.78 5.23
#